data_AF-A0AA38G6I1-F1
#
_entry.id   AF-A0AA38G6I1-F1
#
_cell.length_a   1.000
_cell.length_b   1.000
_cell.length_c   1.000
_cell.angle_alpha   90.00
_cell.angle_beta   90.00
_cell.angle_gamma   90.00
#
_symmetry.space_group_name_H-M   'P 1'
#
loop_
_entity.id
_entity.type
_entity.pdbx_description
1 polymer ?
#
loop_
_entity_poly.entity_id
_entity_poly.type
_entity_poly.pdbx_seq_one_letter_code
_entity_poly.pdbx_strand_id
1 'polypeptide(L)' 'FINHHIICRFGVPHRLITDNGKSFKNKLLQELCDNFGIKLSFSSPYYPQAN' A
#
# COMPACT_ATOMS: atom_id res chain seq x y z
N PHE A 1 9.78 -5.49 -2.06
CA PHE A 1 9.84 -4.02 -1.94
C PHE A 1 9.26 -3.54 -0.61
N ILE A 2 7.96 -3.72 -0.32
CA ILE A 2 7.29 -3.19 0.89
C ILE A 2 7.93 -3.64 2.21
N ASN A 3 8.17 -4.94 2.41
CA ASN A 3 8.71 -5.42 3.69
C ASN A 3 10.09 -4.82 4.01
N HIS A 4 11.00 -4.86 3.05
CA HIS A 4 12.38 -4.39 3.29
C HIS A 4 12.55 -2.86 3.20
N HIS A 5 11.75 -2.16 2.39
CA HIS A 5 11.89 -0.70 2.24
C HIS A 5 10.97 0.11 3.14
N ILE A 6 9.85 -0.47 3.59
CA ILE A 6 8.88 0.21 4.46
C ILE A 6 9.00 -0.33 5.89
N ILE A 7 8.84 -1.65 6.08
CA ILE A 7 8.81 -2.23 7.43
C ILE A 7 10.18 -2.18 8.11
N CYS A 8 11.28 -2.57 7.43
CA CYS A 8 12.61 -2.51 8.05
C CYS A 8 13.10 -1.08 8.30
N ARG A 9 12.59 -0.08 7.58
CA ARG A 9 13.06 1.31 7.69
C ARG A 9 12.24 2.17 8.63
N PHE A 10 10.92 1.97 8.66
CA PHE A 10 9.97 2.79 9.42
C PHE A 10 9.24 2.00 10.52
N GLY A 11 9.49 0.69 10.62
CA GLY A 11 8.68 -0.21 11.43
C GLY A 11 7.36 -0.56 10.74
N VAL A 12 6.48 -1.28 11.44
CA VAL A 12 5.14 -1.62 10.95
C VAL A 12 4.26 -0.36 10.99
N PRO A 13 3.88 0.25 9.85
CA PRO A 13 3.03 1.43 9.86
C PRO A 13 1.59 1.06 10.24
N HIS A 14 0.90 1.91 10.99
CA HIS A 14 -0.51 1.68 11.37
C HIS A 14 -1.47 1.76 10.16
N ARG A 15 -1.09 2.49 9.10
CA ARG A 15 -1.85 2.66 7.87
C ARG A 15 -0.91 2.75 6.67
N LEU A 16 -1.21 2.01 5.61
CA LEU A 16 -0.52 2.09 4.33
C LEU A 16 -1.46 2.74 3.30
N ILE A 17 -1.06 3.88 2.73
CA ILE A 17 -1.82 4.54 1.65
C ILE A 17 -1.14 4.21 0.33
N THR A 18 -1.84 3.55 -0.59
CA THR A 18 -1.31 3.17 -1.90
C THR A 18 -2.12 3.81 -3.01
N ASP A 19 -1.47 4.14 -4.12
CA ASP A 19 -2.20 4.49 -5.33
C ASP A 19 -3.01 3.29 -5.85
N ASN A 20 -4.13 3.59 -6.53
CA ASN A 20 -5.04 2.59 -7.11
C ASN A 20 -4.44 1.82 -8.30
N GLY A 21 -3.17 2.07 -8.64
CA GLY A 21 -2.42 1.27 -9.59
C GLY A 21 -2.56 -0.24 -9.32
N LYS A 22 -2.85 -1.01 -10.39
CA LYS A 22 -3.05 -2.47 -10.33
C LYS A 22 -1.95 -3.22 -9.56
N SER A 23 -0.73 -2.70 -9.56
CA SER A 23 0.43 -3.26 -8.85
C SER A 23 0.26 -3.31 -7.32
N PHE A 24 -0.55 -2.41 -6.74
CA PHE A 24 -0.82 -2.35 -5.30
C PHE A 24 -2.19 -2.92 -4.90
N LYS A 25 -3.07 -3.12 -5.88
CA LYS A 25 -4.38 -3.76 -5.73
C LYS A 25 -4.28 -5.29 -5.73
N ASN A 26 -3.22 -5.81 -5.13
CA ASN A 26 -2.92 -7.23 -5.13
C ASN A 26 -3.42 -7.86 -3.84
N LYS A 27 -4.16 -8.98 -3.92
CA LYS A 27 -4.66 -9.72 -2.74
C LYS A 27 -3.53 -10.03 -1.75
N LEU A 28 -2.35 -10.35 -2.28
CA LEU A 28 -1.13 -10.56 -1.50
C LEU A 28 -0.79 -9.39 -0.57
N LEU A 29 -1.01 -8.15 -1.02
CA LEU A 29 -0.71 -6.95 -0.25
C LEU A 29 -1.75 -6.72 0.85
N GLN A 30 -2.99 -7.08 0.56
CA GLN A 30 -4.09 -7.06 1.53
C GLN A 30 -3.87 -8.12 2.62
N GLU A 31 -3.53 -9.35 2.26
CA GLU A 31 -3.20 -10.43 3.21
C GLU A 31 -1.96 -10.09 4.05
N LEU A 32 -0.94 -9.49 3.43
CA LEU A 32 0.25 -9.06 4.15
C LEU A 32 -0.12 -7.95 5.15
N CYS A 33 -0.93 -6.98 4.74
CA CYS A 33 -1.40 -5.93 5.65
C CYS A 33 -2.25 -6.50 6.80
N ASP A 34 -3.16 -7.44 6.54
CA ASP A 34 -3.95 -8.11 7.58
C ASP A 34 -3.06 -8.86 8.58
N ASN A 35 -2.06 -9.60 8.10
CA ASN A 35 -1.10 -10.30 8.97
C ASN A 35 -0.30 -9.37 9.87
N PHE A 36 -0.01 -8.15 9.43
CA PHE A 36 0.71 -7.14 10.21
C PHE A 36 -0.22 -6.16 10.94
N GLY A 37 -1.56 -6.31 10.83
CA GLY A 37 -2.53 -5.38 11.41
C GLY A 37 -2.54 -3.98 10.79
N ILE A 38 -2.01 -3.84 9.58
CA ILE A 38 -1.87 -2.57 8.86
C ILE A 38 -3.19 -2.25 8.15
N LYS A 39 -3.76 -1.06 8.36
CA LYS A 39 -4.91 -0.62 7.56
C LYS A 39 -4.47 -0.18 6.17
N LEU A 40 -4.89 -0.92 5.15
CA LEU A 40 -4.68 -0.53 3.75
C LEU A 40 -5.73 0.50 3.32
N SER A 41 -5.28 1.62 2.74
CA SER A 41 -6.14 2.66 2.20
C SER A 41 -5.68 2.99 0.78
N PHE A 42 -6.61 3.05 -0.16
CA PHE A 42 -6.28 3.38 -1.54
C PHE A 42 -6.49 4.88 -1.75
N SER A 43 -5.51 5.58 -2.30
CA SER A 43 -5.76 6.94 -2.79
C SER A 43 -6.71 6.85 -3.98
N SER A 44 -7.65 7.79 -4.03
CA SER A 44 -8.48 8.00 -5.20
C SER A 44 -7.56 8.18 -6.40
N PRO A 45 -7.85 7.58 -7.57
CA PRO A 45 -7.06 7.84 -8.76
C PRO A 45 -6.99 9.35 -8.95
N TYR A 46 -5.79 9.91 -8.81
CA TYR A 46 -5.59 11.31 -9.12
C TYR A 46 -5.83 11.43 -10.62
N TYR A 47 -6.82 12.25 -11.00
CA TYR A 47 -7.14 12.55 -12.39
C TYR A 47 -5.84 12.67 -13.21
N PRO A 48 -5.59 11.81 -14.22
CA PRO A 48 -4.55 12.12 -15.18
C PRO A 48 -5.08 13.29 -15.99
N GLN A 49 -4.59 14.51 -15.74
CA GLN A 49 -4.69 15.51 -16.79
C GLN A 49 -3.94 14.94 -17.99
N ALA A 50 -4.68 14.81 -19.08
CA ALA A 50 -4.21 14.37 -20.38
C ALA A 50 -2.93 15.13 -20.75
N ASN A 51 -1.86 14.39 -21.02
CA ASN A 51 -0.74 14.86 -21.83
C ASN A 51 -0.86 14.20 -23.20
#